data_AF-A0A067D1H7-F1
#
_entry.id   AF-A0A067D1H7-F1
#
_cell.length_a   1.000
_cell.length_b   1.000
_cell.length_c   1.000
_cell.angle_alpha   90.00
_cell.angle_beta   90.00
_cell.angle_gamma   90.00
#
_symmetry.space_group_name_H-M   'P 1'
#
loop_
_entity.id
_entity.type
_entity.pdbx_description
1 polymer ?
#
loop_
_entity_poly.entity_id
_entity_poly.type
_entity_poly.pdbx_seq_one_letter_code
_entity_poly.pdbx_strand_id
1 'polypeptide(L)'
;MAQLEGYRCPIVVRTAHIQPYDMPRYVGEVISQLHELSQWTTKCATMLNQHHPFHATPPMPKPSVPTTILSEVELLKRSLNVVEKQQSNKLVTEIAYLQCALRSEADEKMTAFEHFVETRLGQSIREHTHVLQMQQDAIATKMEAMAATMGLVRSEVDALQTRVGHVEEMLETNASVTSEALQRLHTEATHYAKQREKADLGIGNQLAQTRLHVQDAIGSLKVQRYQGVYVKMYKTTN
;
A
#
# COMPACT_ATOMS: atom_id res chain seq x y z
N MET A 1 27.19 50.90 -66.62
CA MET A 1 28.09 49.94 -65.94
C MET A 1 27.52 49.67 -64.56
N ALA A 2 26.79 48.57 -64.39
CA ALA A 2 26.21 48.19 -63.11
C ALA A 2 27.27 47.44 -62.29
N GLN A 3 27.52 47.87 -61.06
CA GLN A 3 28.45 47.26 -60.13
C GLN A 3 27.98 45.83 -59.81
N LEU A 4 28.79 44.82 -60.15
CA LEU A 4 28.66 43.48 -59.58
C LEU A 4 29.17 43.55 -58.13
N GLU A 5 28.26 43.75 -57.19
CA GLU A 5 28.52 43.43 -55.79
C GLU A 5 28.86 41.93 -55.69
N GLY A 6 30.05 41.63 -55.21
CA GLY A 6 30.55 40.26 -55.09
C GLY A 6 29.67 39.43 -54.17
N TYR A 7 28.98 38.44 -54.73
CA TYR A 7 28.19 37.48 -53.98
C TYR A 7 29.12 36.60 -53.14
N ARG A 8 29.03 36.71 -51.80
CA ARG A 8 29.68 35.75 -50.88
C ARG A 8 28.79 34.51 -50.75
N CYS A 9 29.39 33.33 -50.90
CA CYS A 9 28.72 32.06 -50.65
C CYS A 9 28.08 32.04 -49.24
N PRO A 10 26.76 31.77 -49.11
CA PRO A 10 26.04 31.93 -47.83
C PRO A 10 26.08 30.67 -46.95
N ILE A 11 26.82 29.62 -47.33
CA ILE A 11 26.94 28.41 -46.51
C ILE A 11 27.87 28.70 -45.31
N VAL A 12 27.32 29.33 -44.27
CA VAL A 12 28.00 29.61 -43.00
C VAL A 12 27.47 28.65 -41.95
N VAL A 13 27.78 27.38 -42.12
CA VAL A 13 27.41 26.32 -41.19
C VAL A 13 28.62 26.05 -40.29
N ARG A 14 28.60 26.58 -39.06
CA ARG A 14 29.60 26.27 -38.03
C ARG A 14 29.18 24.98 -37.32
N THR A 15 29.81 23.87 -37.67
CA THR A 15 29.50 22.50 -37.22
C THR A 15 29.93 22.18 -35.78
N ALA A 16 30.52 23.13 -35.05
CA ALA A 16 31.22 22.82 -33.80
C ALA A 16 30.30 22.46 -32.62
N HIS A 17 28.98 22.70 -32.66
CA HIS A 17 28.09 22.60 -31.48
C HIS A 17 26.74 21.90 -31.75
N ILE A 18 26.66 21.00 -32.74
CA ILE A 18 25.39 20.33 -33.07
C ILE A 18 25.17 19.13 -32.12
N GLN A 19 24.06 19.13 -31.37
CA GLN A 19 23.63 18.00 -30.54
C GLN A 19 23.03 16.90 -31.45
N PRO A 20 23.15 15.60 -31.11
CA PRO A 20 22.71 14.49 -31.97
C PRO A 20 21.24 14.57 -32.42
N TYR A 21 20.35 15.10 -31.58
CA TYR A 21 18.92 15.22 -31.85
C TYR A 21 18.56 16.38 -32.80
N ASP A 22 19.46 17.35 -33.01
CA ASP A 22 19.24 18.51 -33.89
C ASP A 22 19.65 18.24 -35.35
N MET A 23 20.26 17.08 -35.61
CA MET A 23 20.82 16.71 -36.91
C MET A 23 19.78 16.67 -38.05
N PRO A 24 18.54 16.15 -37.87
CA PRO A 24 17.52 16.17 -38.94
C PRO A 24 17.12 17.59 -39.36
N ARG A 25 17.02 18.51 -38.39
CA ARG A 25 16.69 19.91 -38.65
C ARG A 25 17.80 20.61 -39.42
N TYR A 26 19.05 20.36 -39.04
CA TYR A 26 20.21 20.99 -39.65
C TYR A 26 20.47 20.50 -41.09
N VAL A 27 20.28 19.21 -41.33
CA VAL A 27 20.32 18.63 -42.69
C VAL A 27 19.21 19.25 -43.56
N GLY A 28 18.02 19.48 -43.01
CA GLY A 28 16.94 20.19 -43.70
C GLY A 28 17.30 21.62 -44.11
N GLU A 29 17.96 22.38 -43.24
CA GLU A 29 18.41 23.75 -43.52
C GLU A 29 19.47 23.79 -44.64
N VAL A 30 20.43 22.86 -44.63
CA VAL A 30 21.44 22.75 -45.71
C VAL A 30 20.80 22.40 -47.05
N ILE A 31 19.85 21.46 -47.07
CA ILE A 31 19.11 21.09 -48.29
C ILE A 31 18.35 22.30 -48.85
N SER A 32 17.71 23.10 -47.98
CA SER A 32 16.99 24.31 -48.39
C SER A 32 17.93 25.34 -49.02
N GLN A 33 19.09 25.59 -48.41
CA GLN A 33 20.09 26.54 -48.95
C GLN A 33 20.65 26.10 -50.30
N LEU A 34 20.92 24.80 -50.49
CA LEU A 34 21.37 24.26 -51.78
C LEU A 34 20.29 24.40 -52.86
N HIS A 35 19.01 24.23 -52.50
CA HIS A 35 17.90 24.41 -53.42
C HIS A 35 17.77 25.86 -53.88
N GLU A 36 17.88 26.83 -52.97
CA GLU A 36 17.87 28.26 -53.32
C GLU A 36 19.03 28.64 -54.25
N LEU A 37 20.23 28.11 -53.98
CA LEU A 37 21.39 28.33 -54.83
C LEU A 37 21.17 27.81 -56.25
N SER A 38 20.62 26.59 -56.38
CA SER A 38 20.27 25.98 -57.67
C SER A 38 19.27 26.84 -58.46
N GLN A 39 18.25 27.38 -57.81
CA GLN A 39 17.27 28.26 -58.46
C GLN A 39 17.93 29.56 -58.93
N TRP A 40 18.80 30.15 -58.13
CA TRP A 40 19.52 31.36 -58.49
C TRP A 40 20.46 31.14 -59.69
N THR A 41 21.24 30.06 -59.69
CA THR A 41 22.11 29.70 -60.82
C THR A 41 21.32 29.52 -62.11
N THR A 42 20.14 28.90 -62.03
CA THR A 42 19.23 28.74 -63.18
C THR A 42 18.76 30.09 -63.72
N LYS A 43 18.38 31.03 -62.83
CA LYS A 43 17.98 32.39 -63.20
C LYS A 43 19.12 33.16 -63.89
N CYS A 44 20.33 33.06 -63.36
CA CYS A 44 21.52 33.67 -63.97
C CYS A 44 21.81 33.10 -65.36
N ALA A 45 21.69 31.78 -65.55
CA ALA A 45 21.86 31.13 -66.85
C ALA A 45 20.80 31.59 -67.87
N THR A 46 19.54 31.74 -67.45
CA THR A 46 18.49 32.29 -68.32
C THR A 46 18.72 33.75 -68.70
N MET A 47 19.20 34.59 -67.77
CA MET A 47 19.52 35.99 -68.05
C MET A 47 20.70 36.14 -69.02
N LEU A 48 21.73 35.30 -68.89
CA LEU A 48 22.87 35.25 -69.81
C LEU A 48 22.43 34.84 -71.23
N ASN A 49 21.52 33.86 -71.34
CA ASN A 49 20.97 33.43 -72.63
C ASN A 49 20.03 34.47 -73.27
N GLN A 50 19.37 35.30 -72.48
CA GLN A 50 18.48 36.37 -72.97
C GLN A 50 19.23 37.63 -73.42
N HIS A 51 20.48 37.84 -72.98
CA HIS A 51 21.28 39.03 -73.32
C HIS A 51 22.04 38.95 -74.66
N HIS A 52 21.63 38.09 -75.59
CA HIS A 52 22.01 38.19 -77.00
C HIS A 52 20.90 38.88 -77.81
N PRO A 53 20.93 40.23 -77.96
CA PRO A 53 20.08 40.90 -78.94
C PRO A 53 20.62 40.60 -80.35
N PHE A 54 20.00 39.65 -81.05
CA PHE A 54 20.13 39.56 -82.51
C PHE A 54 19.40 40.75 -83.13
N HIS A 55 20.10 41.86 -83.31
CA HIS A 55 19.68 42.94 -84.18
C HIS A 55 19.88 42.52 -85.64
N ALA A 56 18.80 42.59 -86.44
CA ALA A 56 18.80 42.28 -87.86
C ALA A 56 19.80 43.17 -88.64
N THR A 57 20.79 42.53 -89.26
CA THR A 57 21.68 43.08 -90.30
C THR A 57 21.81 42.03 -91.43
N PRO A 58 22.13 42.42 -92.68
CA PRO A 58 22.07 41.54 -93.85
C PRO A 58 23.05 40.37 -93.75
N PRO A 59 22.89 39.27 -94.53
CA PRO A 59 23.60 38.02 -94.30
C PRO A 59 25.08 38.19 -94.66
N MET A 60 25.88 38.59 -93.68
CA MET A 60 27.31 38.34 -93.71
C MET A 60 27.56 36.82 -93.66
N PRO A 61 28.61 36.32 -94.32
CA PRO A 61 28.98 34.93 -94.20
C PRO A 61 29.20 34.64 -92.71
N LYS A 62 28.53 33.61 -92.19
CA LYS A 62 28.78 33.11 -90.83
C LYS A 62 30.30 33.11 -90.63
N PRO A 63 30.86 33.83 -89.63
CA PRO A 63 32.27 33.70 -89.34
C PRO A 63 32.48 32.21 -89.07
N SER A 64 33.15 31.52 -89.99
CA SER A 64 33.46 30.12 -89.84
C SER A 64 34.42 30.06 -88.67
N VAL A 65 33.90 29.72 -87.48
CA VAL A 65 34.74 29.41 -86.34
C VAL A 65 35.74 28.36 -86.86
N PRO A 66 37.06 28.62 -86.79
CA PRO A 66 38.05 27.68 -87.26
C PRO A 66 37.75 26.30 -86.68
N THR A 67 37.65 25.28 -87.53
CA THR A 67 37.30 23.90 -87.16
C THR A 67 38.17 23.38 -86.01
N THR A 68 39.40 23.89 -85.89
CA THR A 68 40.31 23.67 -84.77
C THR A 68 39.72 24.11 -83.43
N ILE A 69 39.16 25.32 -83.31
CA ILE A 69 38.59 25.83 -82.07
C ILE A 69 37.37 25.01 -81.64
N LEU A 70 36.52 24.63 -82.59
CA LEU A 70 35.38 23.75 -82.32
C LEU A 70 35.84 22.38 -81.80
N SER A 71 36.91 21.83 -82.38
CA SER A 71 37.47 20.55 -81.93
C SER A 71 38.11 20.60 -80.54
N GLU A 72 38.76 21.72 -80.18
CA GLU A 72 39.33 21.93 -78.86
C GLU A 72 38.25 22.13 -77.79
N VAL A 73 37.17 22.86 -78.10
CA VAL A 73 36.02 23.01 -77.21
C VAL A 73 35.34 21.65 -76.94
N GLU A 74 35.18 20.82 -77.97
CA GLU A 74 34.65 19.46 -77.80
C GLU A 74 35.61 18.56 -76.98
N LEU A 75 36.92 18.72 -77.14
CA LEU A 75 37.91 18.02 -76.30
C LEU A 75 37.82 18.46 -74.83
N LEU A 76 37.74 19.78 -74.58
CA LEU A 76 37.57 20.34 -73.23
C LEU A 76 36.29 19.84 -72.58
N LYS A 77 35.18 19.79 -73.33
CA LYS A 77 33.90 19.25 -72.86
C LYS A 77 34.01 17.77 -72.46
N ARG A 78 34.71 16.95 -73.26
CA ARG A 78 34.95 15.53 -72.91
C ARG A 78 35.82 15.41 -71.66
N SER A 79 36.90 16.18 -71.57
CA SER A 79 37.79 16.19 -70.40
C SER A 79 37.06 16.63 -69.13
N LEU A 80 36.22 17.68 -69.21
CA LEU A 80 35.40 18.14 -68.10
C LEU A 80 34.41 17.07 -67.64
N ASN A 81 33.74 16.39 -68.57
CA ASN A 81 32.81 15.31 -68.26
C ASN A 81 33.52 14.11 -67.57
N VAL A 82 34.75 13.80 -67.98
CA VAL A 82 35.56 12.76 -67.29
C VAL A 82 35.87 13.18 -65.86
N VAL A 83 36.29 14.43 -65.64
CA VAL A 83 36.59 14.95 -64.30
C VAL A 83 35.33 14.99 -63.43
N GLU A 84 34.20 15.46 -63.97
CA GLU A 84 32.91 15.48 -63.29
C GLU A 84 32.48 14.07 -62.86
N LYS A 85 32.60 13.09 -63.77
CA LYS A 85 32.28 11.69 -63.47
C LYS A 85 33.23 11.08 -62.44
N GLN A 86 34.53 11.38 -62.51
CA GLN A 86 35.51 10.93 -61.51
C GLN A 86 35.22 11.52 -60.13
N GLN A 87 34.92 12.82 -60.06
CA GLN A 87 34.57 13.49 -58.82
C GLN A 87 33.24 12.97 -58.25
N SER A 88 32.22 12.76 -59.11
CA SER A 88 30.95 12.16 -58.72
C SER A 88 31.14 10.75 -58.15
N ASN A 89 31.91 9.90 -58.82
CA ASN A 89 32.23 8.55 -58.32
C ASN A 89 32.97 8.60 -56.98
N LYS A 90 33.95 9.50 -56.84
CA LYS A 90 34.68 9.68 -55.59
C LYS A 90 33.74 10.08 -54.44
N LEU A 91 32.86 11.05 -54.68
CA LEU A 91 31.86 11.48 -53.70
C LEU A 91 30.91 10.34 -53.32
N VAL A 92 30.43 9.55 -54.29
CA VAL A 92 29.56 8.39 -54.01
C VAL A 92 30.30 7.37 -53.13
N THR A 93 31.57 7.09 -53.40
CA THR A 93 32.36 6.15 -52.59
C THR A 93 32.62 6.68 -51.17
N GLU A 94 32.91 7.98 -51.02
CA GLU A 94 33.10 8.61 -49.70
C GLU A 94 31.80 8.61 -48.90
N ILE A 95 30.66 8.91 -49.54
CA ILE A 95 29.34 8.83 -48.90
C ILE A 95 29.05 7.41 -48.43
N ALA A 96 29.30 6.40 -49.26
CA ALA A 96 29.07 5.00 -48.89
C ALA A 96 29.95 4.59 -47.69
N TYR A 97 31.23 4.98 -47.68
CA TYR A 97 32.13 4.72 -46.56
C TYR A 97 31.64 5.37 -45.26
N LEU A 98 31.27 6.66 -45.31
CA LEU A 98 30.77 7.38 -44.13
C LEU A 98 29.44 6.79 -43.63
N GLN A 99 28.54 6.36 -44.53
CA GLN A 99 27.31 5.69 -44.14
C GLN A 99 27.58 4.36 -43.43
N CYS A 100 28.53 3.56 -43.91
CA CYS A 100 28.93 2.32 -43.24
C CYS A 100 29.56 2.60 -41.86
N ALA A 101 30.47 3.57 -41.77
CA ALA A 101 31.09 3.95 -40.49
C ALA A 101 30.06 4.45 -39.48
N LEU A 102 29.12 5.31 -39.90
CA LEU A 102 28.05 5.82 -39.04
C LEU A 102 27.11 4.71 -38.56
N ARG A 103 26.75 3.75 -39.44
CA ARG A 103 25.94 2.59 -39.03
C ARG A 103 26.68 1.74 -38.01
N SER A 104 27.95 1.43 -38.26
CA SER A 104 28.77 0.63 -37.34
C SER A 104 28.89 1.30 -35.96
N GLU A 105 29.15 2.61 -35.92
CA GLU A 105 29.22 3.35 -34.66
C GLU A 105 27.85 3.37 -33.94
N ALA A 106 26.77 3.58 -34.70
CA ALA A 106 25.41 3.57 -34.13
C ALA A 106 25.06 2.20 -33.53
N ASP A 107 25.39 1.11 -34.23
CA ASP A 107 25.15 -0.26 -33.75
C ASP A 107 25.96 -0.53 -32.47
N GLU A 108 27.25 -0.16 -32.43
CA GLU A 108 28.09 -0.32 -31.24
C GLU A 108 27.53 0.45 -30.03
N LYS A 109 27.11 1.71 -30.23
CA LYS A 109 26.49 2.50 -29.15
C LYS A 109 25.15 1.93 -28.71
N MET A 110 24.35 1.40 -29.64
CA MET A 110 23.08 0.77 -29.31
C MET A 110 23.30 -0.47 -28.45
N THR A 111 24.20 -1.37 -28.85
CA THR A 111 24.54 -2.57 -28.07
C THR A 111 25.10 -2.21 -26.69
N ALA A 112 25.98 -1.20 -26.60
CA ALA A 112 26.50 -0.74 -25.31
C ALA A 112 25.39 -0.17 -24.40
N PHE A 113 24.43 0.56 -24.99
CA PHE A 113 23.29 1.11 -24.26
C PHE A 113 22.34 0.01 -23.79
N GLU A 114 22.01 -0.96 -24.64
CA GLU A 114 21.19 -2.13 -24.28
C GLU A 114 21.82 -2.87 -23.10
N HIS A 115 23.12 -3.19 -23.17
CA HIS A 115 23.83 -3.86 -22.08
C HIS A 115 23.84 -3.05 -20.78
N PHE A 116 24.01 -1.73 -20.87
CA PHE A 116 23.93 -0.84 -19.72
C PHE A 116 22.53 -0.88 -19.07
N VAL A 117 21.47 -0.79 -19.87
CA VAL A 117 20.08 -0.84 -19.39
C VAL A 117 19.77 -2.19 -18.75
N GLU A 118 20.14 -3.30 -19.39
CA GLU A 118 19.97 -4.65 -18.85
C GLU A 118 20.68 -4.82 -17.51
N THR A 119 21.92 -4.34 -17.40
CA THR A 119 22.70 -4.41 -16.16
C THR A 119 22.04 -3.60 -15.05
N ARG A 120 21.60 -2.38 -15.35
CA ARG A 120 20.94 -1.50 -14.37
C ARG A 120 19.58 -2.04 -13.93
N LEU A 121 18.78 -2.53 -14.87
CA LEU A 121 17.50 -3.14 -14.58
C LEU A 121 17.67 -4.42 -13.77
N GLY A 122 18.60 -5.29 -14.16
CA GLY A 122 18.91 -6.53 -13.44
C GLY A 122 19.48 -6.29 -12.04
N GLN A 123 20.23 -5.20 -11.83
CA GLN A 123 20.64 -4.78 -10.49
C GLN A 123 19.44 -4.32 -9.65
N SER A 124 18.63 -3.40 -10.18
CA SER A 124 17.45 -2.87 -9.49
C SER A 124 16.46 -3.97 -9.10
N ILE A 125 16.18 -4.91 -10.01
CA ILE A 125 15.32 -6.06 -9.73
C ILE A 125 15.89 -6.89 -8.57
N ARG A 126 17.18 -7.25 -8.60
CA ARG A 126 17.80 -8.04 -7.53
C ARG A 126 17.73 -7.35 -6.17
N GLU A 127 18.02 -6.06 -6.12
CA GLU A 127 17.94 -5.27 -4.88
C GLU A 127 16.51 -5.22 -4.33
N HIS A 128 15.52 -4.94 -5.18
CA HIS A 128 14.12 -4.92 -4.76
C HIS A 128 13.60 -6.30 -4.34
N THR A 129 13.95 -7.36 -5.08
CA THR A 129 13.60 -8.74 -4.70
C THR A 129 14.22 -9.11 -3.36
N HIS A 130 15.47 -8.72 -3.10
CA HIS A 130 16.12 -8.99 -1.82
C HIS A 130 15.42 -8.28 -0.65
N VAL A 131 15.07 -7.00 -0.82
CA VAL A 131 14.31 -6.23 0.19
C VAL A 131 12.95 -6.87 0.45
N LEU A 132 12.23 -7.27 -0.60
CA LEU A 132 10.94 -7.94 -0.46
C LEU A 132 11.06 -9.28 0.29
N GLN A 133 12.10 -10.07 0.01
CA GLN A 133 12.36 -11.31 0.72
C GLN A 133 12.59 -11.05 2.21
N MET A 134 13.42 -10.07 2.57
CA MET A 134 13.66 -9.72 3.98
C MET A 134 12.38 -9.27 4.68
N GLN A 135 11.51 -8.51 4.01
CA GLN A 135 10.22 -8.10 4.55
C GLN A 135 9.29 -9.30 4.76
N GLN A 136 9.25 -10.23 3.80
CA GLN A 136 8.48 -11.46 3.91
C GLN A 136 8.93 -12.31 5.10
N ASP A 137 10.24 -12.49 5.27
CA ASP A 137 10.82 -13.26 6.39
C ASP A 137 10.52 -12.60 7.75
N ALA A 138 10.59 -11.26 7.81
CA ALA A 138 10.25 -10.50 9.01
C ALA A 138 8.75 -10.61 9.35
N ILE A 139 7.87 -10.62 8.35
CA ILE A 139 6.43 -10.83 8.54
C ILE A 139 6.16 -12.26 9.02
N ALA A 140 6.80 -13.26 8.42
CA ALA A 140 6.67 -14.66 8.82
C ALA A 140 7.05 -14.86 10.31
N THR A 141 8.18 -14.30 10.73
CA THR A 141 8.61 -14.32 12.13
C THR A 141 7.58 -13.68 13.08
N LYS A 142 6.99 -12.54 12.68
CA LYS A 142 5.95 -11.87 13.47
C LYS A 142 4.67 -12.71 13.56
N MET A 143 4.27 -13.36 12.47
CA MET A 143 3.09 -14.23 12.45
C MET A 143 3.29 -15.45 13.36
N GLU A 144 4.48 -16.04 13.37
CA GLU A 144 4.81 -17.16 14.26
C GLU A 144 4.77 -16.75 15.74
N ALA A 145 5.35 -15.59 16.08
CA ALA A 145 5.27 -15.04 17.44
C ALA A 145 3.83 -14.75 17.87
N MET A 146 2.99 -14.23 16.96
CA MET A 146 1.57 -14.01 17.21
C MET A 146 0.81 -15.32 17.43
N ALA A 147 1.10 -16.35 16.63
CA ALA A 147 0.50 -17.68 16.81
C ALA A 147 0.87 -18.30 18.17
N ALA A 148 2.13 -18.19 18.58
CA ALA A 148 2.58 -18.62 19.91
C ALA A 148 1.84 -17.87 21.03
N THR A 149 1.67 -16.55 20.89
CA THR A 149 0.96 -15.71 21.86
C THR A 149 -0.53 -16.11 21.95
N MET A 150 -1.18 -16.37 20.82
CA MET A 150 -2.56 -16.88 20.80
C MET A 150 -2.68 -18.25 21.46
N GLY A 151 -1.67 -19.12 21.31
CA GLY A 151 -1.59 -20.40 22.01
C GLY A 151 -1.56 -20.24 23.53
N LEU A 152 -0.74 -19.30 24.03
CA LEU A 152 -0.68 -18.98 25.46
C LEU A 152 -2.00 -18.43 25.99
N VAL A 153 -2.60 -17.45 25.30
CA VAL A 153 -3.90 -16.88 25.68
C VAL A 153 -4.97 -17.97 25.75
N ARG A 154 -5.01 -18.88 24.78
CA ARG A 154 -5.96 -20.01 24.80
C ARG A 154 -5.76 -20.90 26.02
N SER A 155 -4.51 -21.23 26.35
CA SER A 155 -4.20 -22.03 27.54
C SER A 155 -4.62 -21.33 28.83
N GLU A 156 -4.45 -20.01 28.93
CA GLU A 156 -4.88 -19.23 30.10
C GLU A 156 -6.41 -19.19 30.22
N VAL A 157 -7.11 -19.06 29.11
CA VAL A 157 -8.58 -19.11 29.06
C VAL A 157 -9.08 -20.48 29.53
N ASP A 158 -8.50 -21.58 29.05
CA ASP A 158 -8.89 -22.93 29.45
C ASP A 158 -8.64 -23.17 30.96
N ALA A 159 -7.52 -22.65 31.49
CA ALA A 159 -7.22 -22.70 32.92
C ALA A 159 -8.22 -21.88 33.76
N LEU A 160 -8.62 -20.70 33.28
CA LEU A 160 -9.64 -19.86 33.93
C LEU A 160 -11.01 -20.54 33.91
N GLN A 161 -11.42 -21.14 32.80
CA GLN A 161 -12.68 -21.90 32.71
C GLN A 161 -12.71 -23.05 33.73
N THR A 162 -11.60 -23.78 33.86
CA THR A 162 -11.47 -24.85 34.85
C THR A 162 -11.61 -24.33 36.29
N ARG A 163 -10.96 -23.19 36.59
CA ARG A 163 -11.05 -22.55 37.92
C ARG A 163 -12.47 -22.07 38.22
N VAL A 164 -13.16 -21.50 37.24
CA VAL A 164 -14.56 -21.06 37.37
C VAL A 164 -15.45 -22.26 37.68
N GLY A 165 -15.33 -23.35 36.92
CA GLY A 165 -16.11 -24.57 37.17
C GLY A 165 -15.90 -25.13 38.58
N HIS A 166 -14.66 -25.13 39.09
CA HIS A 166 -14.38 -25.55 40.46
C HIS A 166 -15.02 -24.63 41.51
N VAL A 167 -15.00 -23.30 41.29
CA VAL A 167 -15.65 -22.34 42.19
C VAL A 167 -17.18 -22.52 42.18
N GLU A 168 -17.78 -22.76 41.01
CA GLU A 168 -19.21 -23.05 40.89
C GLU A 168 -19.60 -24.32 41.66
N GLU A 169 -18.81 -25.40 41.53
CA GLU A 169 -19.02 -26.65 42.28
C GLU A 169 -18.92 -26.45 43.81
N MET A 170 -17.92 -25.69 44.26
CA MET A 170 -17.78 -25.34 45.68
C MET A 170 -18.95 -24.49 46.18
N LEU A 171 -19.42 -23.54 45.38
CA LEU A 171 -20.57 -22.70 45.72
C LEU A 171 -21.85 -23.53 45.83
N GLU A 172 -22.10 -24.43 44.89
CA GLU A 172 -23.25 -25.34 44.93
C GLU A 172 -23.20 -26.25 46.16
N THR A 173 -22.03 -26.82 46.44
CA THR A 173 -21.82 -27.66 47.64
C THR A 173 -22.06 -26.87 48.92
N ASN A 174 -21.49 -25.67 49.03
CA ASN A 174 -21.66 -24.81 50.21
C ASN A 174 -23.12 -24.34 50.38
N ALA A 175 -23.80 -24.02 49.28
CA ALA A 175 -25.21 -23.66 49.29
C ALA A 175 -26.07 -24.83 49.78
N SER A 176 -25.81 -26.04 49.28
CA SER A 176 -26.47 -27.27 49.72
C SER A 176 -26.27 -27.52 51.23
N VAL A 177 -25.02 -27.52 51.70
CA VAL A 177 -24.69 -27.72 53.13
C VAL A 177 -25.33 -26.65 54.02
N THR A 178 -25.32 -25.40 53.58
CA THR A 178 -25.93 -24.28 54.33
C THR A 178 -27.45 -24.42 54.38
N SER A 179 -28.08 -24.81 53.27
CA SER A 179 -29.52 -25.07 53.19
C SER A 179 -29.93 -26.20 54.14
N GLU A 180 -29.20 -27.31 54.15
CA GLU A 180 -29.43 -28.41 55.08
C GLU A 180 -29.27 -27.98 56.55
N ALA A 181 -28.22 -27.22 56.86
CA ALA A 181 -27.98 -26.73 58.22
C ALA A 181 -29.12 -25.80 58.69
N LEU A 182 -29.58 -24.89 57.83
CA LEU A 182 -30.74 -24.04 58.11
C LEU A 182 -32.01 -24.86 58.34
N GLN A 183 -32.24 -25.91 57.56
CA GLN A 183 -33.39 -26.79 57.73
C GLN A 183 -33.33 -27.57 59.05
N ARG A 184 -32.16 -28.07 59.45
CA ARG A 184 -31.95 -28.71 60.77
C ARG A 184 -32.25 -27.73 61.90
N LEU A 185 -31.65 -26.54 61.86
CA LEU A 185 -31.88 -25.49 62.87
C LEU A 185 -33.35 -25.09 62.97
N HIS A 186 -34.06 -24.98 61.84
CA HIS A 186 -35.49 -24.71 61.84
C HIS A 186 -36.30 -25.84 62.50
N THR A 187 -35.94 -27.09 62.23
CA THR A 187 -36.59 -28.26 62.84
C THR A 187 -36.33 -28.33 64.35
N GLU A 188 -35.11 -28.03 64.79
CA GLU A 188 -34.76 -27.95 66.21
C GLU A 188 -35.51 -26.81 66.92
N ALA A 189 -35.52 -25.61 66.33
CA ALA A 189 -36.22 -24.46 66.89
C ALA A 189 -37.73 -24.72 67.04
N THR A 190 -38.37 -25.33 66.05
CA THR A 190 -39.79 -25.70 66.11
C THR A 190 -40.05 -26.78 67.17
N HIS A 191 -39.15 -27.75 67.34
CA HIS A 191 -39.24 -28.74 68.41
C HIS A 191 -39.10 -28.12 69.81
N TYR A 192 -38.11 -27.24 70.02
CA TYR A 192 -37.95 -26.51 71.28
C TYR A 192 -39.15 -25.61 71.60
N ALA A 193 -39.73 -24.95 70.60
CA ALA A 193 -40.94 -24.15 70.77
C ALA A 193 -42.11 -25.02 71.29
N LYS A 194 -42.33 -26.21 70.72
CA LYS A 194 -43.34 -27.16 71.19
C LYS A 194 -43.06 -27.69 72.59
N GLN A 195 -41.80 -28.00 72.91
CA GLN A 195 -41.42 -28.42 74.27
C GLN A 195 -41.69 -27.33 75.30
N ARG A 196 -41.35 -26.08 74.96
CA ARG A 196 -41.62 -24.92 75.81
C ARG A 196 -43.12 -24.75 76.05
N GLU A 197 -43.93 -24.77 75.01
CA GLU A 197 -45.39 -24.69 75.13
C GLU A 197 -45.96 -25.79 76.05
N LYS A 198 -45.47 -27.03 75.89
CA LYS A 198 -45.85 -28.16 76.76
C LYS A 198 -45.42 -27.93 78.22
N ALA A 199 -44.22 -27.39 78.45
CA ALA A 199 -43.74 -27.07 79.79
C ALA A 199 -44.58 -25.94 80.43
N ASP A 200 -44.88 -24.88 79.68
CA ASP A 200 -45.72 -23.76 80.13
C ASP A 200 -47.13 -24.24 80.49
N LEU A 201 -47.75 -25.11 79.68
CA LEU A 201 -49.03 -25.76 79.99
C LEU A 201 -48.92 -26.66 81.23
N GLY A 202 -47.83 -27.41 81.37
CA GLY A 202 -47.58 -28.28 82.53
C GLY A 202 -47.49 -27.50 83.84
N ILE A 203 -46.71 -26.41 83.84
CA ILE A 203 -46.59 -25.49 84.98
C ILE A 203 -47.95 -24.84 85.28
N GLY A 204 -48.66 -24.37 84.25
CA GLY A 204 -50.00 -23.79 84.40
C GLY A 204 -50.98 -24.76 85.07
N ASN A 205 -50.99 -26.02 84.64
CA ASN A 205 -51.83 -27.07 85.22
C ASN A 205 -51.45 -27.38 86.68
N GLN A 206 -50.16 -27.51 86.99
CA GLN A 206 -49.69 -27.72 88.37
C GLN A 206 -50.07 -26.56 89.29
N LEU A 207 -49.94 -25.32 88.82
CA LEU A 207 -50.32 -24.13 89.56
C LEU A 207 -51.85 -24.11 89.82
N ALA A 208 -52.65 -24.46 88.81
CA ALA A 208 -54.10 -24.57 88.94
C ALA A 208 -54.52 -25.66 89.95
N GLN A 209 -53.90 -26.85 89.89
CA GLN A 209 -54.11 -27.91 90.86
C GLN A 209 -53.71 -27.48 92.28
N THR A 210 -52.56 -26.84 92.43
CA THR A 210 -52.10 -26.33 93.74
C THR A 210 -53.08 -25.31 94.30
N ARG A 211 -53.58 -24.40 93.45
CA ARG A 211 -54.60 -23.42 93.83
C ARG A 211 -55.89 -24.11 94.29
N LEU A 212 -56.36 -25.14 93.61
CA LEU A 212 -57.53 -25.94 94.02
C LEU A 212 -57.30 -26.60 95.38
N HIS A 213 -56.17 -27.29 95.57
CA HIS A 213 -55.84 -27.90 96.87
C HIS A 213 -55.77 -26.88 98.01
N VAL A 214 -55.22 -25.69 97.77
CA VAL A 214 -55.21 -24.60 98.74
C VAL A 214 -56.63 -24.11 99.02
N GLN A 215 -57.48 -23.96 98.01
CA GLN A 215 -58.89 -23.59 98.19
C GLN A 215 -59.66 -24.63 99.01
N ASP A 216 -59.47 -25.91 98.73
CA ASP A 216 -60.09 -27.03 99.47
C ASP A 216 -59.61 -27.07 100.92
N ALA A 217 -58.31 -26.86 101.16
CA ALA A 217 -57.73 -26.76 102.50
C ALA A 217 -58.30 -25.56 103.27
N ILE A 218 -58.42 -24.40 102.64
CA ILE A 218 -59.07 -23.21 103.22
C ILE A 218 -60.54 -23.50 103.55
N GLY A 219 -61.26 -24.15 102.63
CA GLY A 219 -62.65 -24.57 102.85
C GLY A 219 -62.78 -25.49 104.06
N SER A 220 -61.93 -26.52 104.15
CA SER A 220 -61.87 -27.47 105.25
C SER A 220 -61.54 -26.80 106.59
N LEU A 221 -60.59 -25.87 106.62
CA LEU A 221 -60.24 -25.08 107.80
C LEU A 221 -61.41 -24.19 108.25
N LYS A 222 -62.15 -23.58 107.31
CA LYS A 222 -63.36 -22.82 107.65
C LYS A 222 -64.41 -23.71 108.29
N VAL A 223 -64.68 -24.89 107.75
CA VAL A 223 -65.64 -25.88 108.31
C VAL A 223 -65.21 -26.34 109.71
N GLN A 224 -63.93 -26.66 109.91
CA GLN A 224 -63.37 -26.98 111.25
C GLN A 224 -63.51 -25.81 112.23
N ARG A 225 -63.33 -24.56 111.76
CA ARG A 225 -63.53 -23.37 112.59
C ARG A 225 -64.99 -23.22 113.02
N TYR A 226 -65.95 -23.48 112.14
CA TYR A 226 -67.37 -23.50 112.49
C TYR A 226 -67.69 -24.63 113.49
N GLN A 227 -67.21 -25.85 113.29
CA GLN A 227 -67.40 -26.95 114.25
C GLN A 227 -66.72 -26.69 115.61
N GLY A 228 -65.53 -26.09 115.63
CA GLY A 228 -64.83 -25.71 116.87
C GLY A 228 -65.52 -24.58 117.64
N VAL A 229 -66.19 -23.66 116.96
CA VAL A 229 -67.02 -22.61 117.59
C VAL A 229 -68.29 -23.22 118.18
N TYR A 230 -68.93 -24.17 117.50
CA TYR A 230 -70.06 -24.91 118.06
C TYR A 230 -69.65 -25.74 119.30
N VAL A 231 -68.50 -26.41 119.29
CA VAL A 231 -68.03 -27.20 120.44
C VAL A 231 -67.57 -26.33 121.63
N LYS A 232 -67.02 -25.13 121.39
CA LYS A 232 -66.69 -24.18 122.47
C LYS A 232 -67.92 -23.54 123.12
N MET A 233 -69.02 -23.33 122.38
CA MET A 233 -70.27 -22.83 122.98
C MET A 233 -70.89 -23.81 124.00
N TYR A 234 -70.58 -25.11 123.93
CA TYR A 234 -71.08 -26.11 124.89
C TYR A 234 -70.13 -26.42 126.07
N LYS A 235 -68.96 -25.76 126.18
CA LYS A 235 -67.98 -26.05 127.26
C LYS A 235 -67.72 -24.92 128.26
N THR A 236 -68.40 -23.77 128.14
CA THR A 236 -68.34 -22.65 129.10
C THR A 236 -69.54 -22.55 130.03
N THR A 237 -70.30 -23.63 130.19
CA THR A 237 -71.34 -23.78 131.22
C THR A 237 -71.03 -25.02 132.05
N ASN A 238 -70.13 -24.85 133.02
CA ASN A 238 -70.12 -25.52 134.34
C ASN A 238 -68.91 -25.04 135.14
#